data_AF-A0A369VEC1-F1
#
_entry.id   AF-A0A369VEC1-F1
#
_cell.length_a   1.000
_cell.length_b   1.000
_cell.length_c   1.000
_cell.angle_alpha   90.00
_cell.angle_beta   90.00
_cell.angle_gamma   90.00
#
_symmetry.space_group_name_H-M   'P 1'
#
loop_
_entity.id
_entity.type
_entity.pdbx_description
1 polymer ?
#
loop_
_entity_poly.entity_id
_entity_poly.type
_entity_poly.pdbx_seq_one_letter_code
_entity_poly.pdbx_strand_id
1 'polypeptide(L)'
;MGHLDHAALGWLTPVLSYAMACTGAALGLRCTVRALATTGRSRRNWLLTAASALGTGIWTMHFVAMLGFRVGGTDIRYDVPLTLASLLVAMVVVCAGVFAVGYGGGRTRALLLGGLTTGIGVASMHYLGMAAVRLHGDVSYDPPRVGLSVLIAVAAATAALWAALHTRSPLAVALASLIMGAAVSSMHYTGMFAVSVRVTPSGEALPGATAMQFIFPLAVGLGSYLFLTSAFVALSPTAREHDASAAARRPVGSTAG
;
A
#
# COMPACT_ATOMS: atom_id res chain seq x y z
N MET A 1 3.37 25.41 -20.65
CA MET A 1 2.99 24.26 -19.80
C MET A 1 4.08 23.20 -19.98
N GLY A 2 4.55 22.56 -18.91
CA GLY A 2 5.51 21.45 -19.06
C GLY A 2 4.79 20.22 -19.61
N HIS A 3 5.38 19.53 -20.57
CA HIS A 3 4.87 18.22 -21.00
C HIS A 3 5.04 17.23 -19.84
N LEU A 4 3.98 16.50 -19.48
CA LEU A 4 3.99 15.50 -18.43
C LEU A 4 4.13 14.11 -19.06
N ASP A 5 5.24 13.44 -18.77
CA ASP A 5 5.43 12.04 -19.15
C ASP A 5 5.27 11.17 -17.91
N HIS A 6 4.19 10.38 -17.87
CA HIS A 6 3.90 9.46 -16.76
C HIS A 6 4.62 8.11 -16.87
N ALA A 7 5.24 7.84 -18.01
CA ALA A 7 5.93 6.60 -18.33
C ALA A 7 7.24 6.88 -19.07
N ALA A 8 8.05 7.82 -18.56
CA ALA A 8 9.31 8.19 -19.20
C ALA A 8 10.33 7.05 -19.31
N LEU A 9 10.18 6.02 -18.47
CA LEU A 9 10.93 4.75 -18.52
C LEU A 9 10.16 3.64 -19.26
N GLY A 10 9.15 3.99 -20.06
CA GLY A 10 8.22 3.06 -20.69
C GLY A 10 7.29 2.37 -19.69
N TRP A 11 6.77 1.20 -20.06
CA TRP A 11 5.84 0.41 -19.23
C TRP A 11 6.46 -0.18 -17.96
N LEU A 12 7.78 -0.09 -17.78
CA LEU A 12 8.48 -0.68 -16.65
C LEU A 12 7.99 -0.14 -15.30
N THR A 13 7.93 1.17 -15.14
CA THR A 13 7.55 1.81 -13.87
C THR A 13 6.08 1.57 -13.52
N PRO A 14 5.10 1.69 -14.45
CA PRO A 14 3.72 1.29 -14.17
C PRO A 14 3.56 -0.18 -13.78
N VAL A 15 4.25 -1.10 -14.47
CA VAL A 15 4.14 -2.54 -14.20
C VAL A 15 4.74 -2.88 -12.85
N LEU A 16 5.93 -2.36 -12.53
CA LEU A 16 6.57 -2.58 -11.23
C LEU A 16 5.74 -1.97 -10.11
N SER A 17 5.24 -0.75 -10.30
CA SER A 17 4.34 -0.07 -9.36
C SER A 17 3.12 -0.95 -9.07
N TYR A 18 2.42 -1.43 -10.11
CA TYR A 18 1.28 -2.32 -9.97
C TYR A 18 1.63 -3.63 -9.23
N ALA A 19 2.77 -4.25 -9.56
CA ALA A 19 3.25 -5.46 -8.89
C ALA A 19 3.51 -5.23 -7.38
N MET A 20 4.05 -4.07 -7.01
CA MET A 20 4.25 -3.69 -5.60
C MET A 20 2.93 -3.53 -4.86
N ALA A 21 1.93 -2.89 -5.47
CA ALA A 21 0.60 -2.81 -4.86
C ALA A 21 -0.08 -4.18 -4.72
N CYS A 22 0.03 -5.04 -5.74
CA CYS A 22 -0.50 -6.41 -5.66
C CYS A 22 0.17 -7.21 -4.55
N THR A 23 1.49 -7.10 -4.40
CA THR A 23 2.26 -7.79 -3.36
C THR A 23 1.86 -7.32 -1.96
N GLY A 24 1.78 -6.00 -1.74
CA GLY A 24 1.31 -5.42 -0.48
C GLY A 24 -0.13 -5.82 -0.16
N ALA A 25 -1.02 -5.79 -1.15
CA ALA A 25 -2.42 -6.22 -1.04
C ALA A 25 -2.52 -7.71 -0.66
N ALA A 26 -1.78 -8.58 -1.34
CA ALA A 26 -1.78 -10.01 -1.08
C ALA A 26 -1.31 -10.34 0.33
N LEU A 27 -0.20 -9.71 0.78
CA LEU A 27 0.33 -9.90 2.12
C LEU A 27 -0.60 -9.36 3.18
N GLY A 28 -1.09 -8.13 2.99
CA GLY A 28 -2.10 -7.52 3.86
C GLY A 28 -3.31 -8.40 4.07
N LEU A 29 -3.86 -8.90 2.97
CA LEU A 29 -5.04 -9.75 2.98
C LEU A 29 -4.77 -11.09 3.69
N ARG A 30 -3.66 -11.77 3.36
CA ARG A 30 -3.27 -13.04 4.02
C ARG A 30 -3.04 -12.86 5.51
N CYS A 31 -2.31 -11.83 5.91
CA CYS A 31 -2.05 -11.53 7.32
C CYS A 31 -3.34 -11.16 8.07
N THR A 32 -4.23 -10.39 7.46
CA THR A 32 -5.53 -10.05 8.08
C THR A 32 -6.40 -11.29 8.27
N VAL A 33 -6.50 -12.16 7.26
CA VAL A 33 -7.25 -13.42 7.37
C VAL A 33 -6.68 -14.31 8.49
N ARG A 34 -5.36 -14.39 8.63
CA ARG A 34 -4.69 -15.11 9.74
C ARG A 34 -4.92 -14.44 11.10
N ALA A 35 -4.94 -13.11 11.17
CA ALA A 35 -5.25 -12.39 12.38
C ALA A 35 -6.66 -12.71 12.89
N LEU A 36 -7.64 -12.80 11.98
CA LEU A 36 -9.03 -13.11 12.31
C LEU A 36 -9.20 -14.56 12.81
N ALA A 37 -8.33 -15.47 12.39
CA ALA A 37 -8.30 -16.87 12.85
C ALA A 37 -7.55 -17.07 14.19
N THR A 38 -6.91 -16.03 14.74
CA THR A 38 -6.11 -16.11 15.96
C THR A 38 -6.64 -15.16 17.03
N THR A 39 -6.13 -15.29 18.27
CA THR A 39 -6.52 -14.47 19.43
C THR A 39 -5.30 -13.87 20.12
N GLY A 40 -5.54 -12.92 21.03
CA GLY A 40 -4.51 -12.32 21.88
C GLY A 40 -3.34 -11.67 21.12
N ARG A 41 -2.11 -11.99 21.52
CA ARG A 41 -0.88 -11.43 20.95
C ARG A 41 -0.65 -11.84 19.49
N SER A 42 -1.07 -13.05 19.11
CA SER A 42 -0.92 -13.54 17.73
C SER A 42 -1.76 -12.73 16.75
N ARG A 43 -3.03 -12.44 17.10
CA ARG A 43 -3.90 -11.55 16.31
C ARG A 43 -3.25 -10.19 16.11
N ARG A 44 -2.79 -9.56 17.19
CA ARG A 44 -2.15 -8.24 17.13
C ARG A 44 -0.95 -8.24 16.19
N ASN A 45 -0.07 -9.23 16.31
CA ASN A 45 1.14 -9.30 15.49
C ASN A 45 0.80 -9.48 14.00
N TRP A 46 -0.20 -10.31 13.67
CA TRP A 46 -0.66 -10.46 12.29
C TRP A 46 -1.29 -9.19 11.72
N LEU A 47 -2.05 -8.43 12.52
CA LEU A 47 -2.58 -7.12 12.09
C LEU A 47 -1.48 -6.09 11.87
N LEU A 48 -0.45 -6.08 12.72
CA LEU A 48 0.72 -5.21 12.53
C LEU A 48 1.45 -5.54 11.23
N THR A 49 1.70 -6.83 10.96
CA THR A 49 2.32 -7.26 9.70
C THR A 49 1.44 -6.95 8.49
N ALA A 50 0.11 -7.07 8.63
CA ALA A 50 -0.83 -6.70 7.56
C ALA A 50 -0.75 -5.20 7.26
N ALA A 51 -0.78 -4.36 8.30
CA ALA A 51 -0.71 -2.92 8.20
C ALA A 51 0.60 -2.45 7.57
N SER A 52 1.72 -3.00 8.05
CA SER A 52 3.04 -2.65 7.53
C SER A 52 3.19 -3.05 6.06
N ALA A 53 2.76 -4.26 5.68
CA ALA A 53 2.85 -4.73 4.29
C ALA A 53 1.94 -3.94 3.34
N LEU A 54 0.71 -3.61 3.75
CA LEU A 54 -0.19 -2.77 2.96
C LEU A 54 0.37 -1.35 2.82
N GLY A 55 0.78 -0.72 3.93
CA GLY A 55 1.33 0.63 3.93
C GLY A 55 2.57 0.76 3.06
N THR A 56 3.54 -0.15 3.22
CA THR A 56 4.76 -0.14 2.39
C THR A 56 4.47 -0.48 0.94
N GLY A 57 3.55 -1.41 0.65
CA GLY A 57 3.16 -1.75 -0.72
C GLY A 57 2.52 -0.58 -1.47
N ILE A 58 1.58 0.11 -0.83
CA ILE A 58 0.90 1.28 -1.42
C ILE A 58 1.89 2.44 -1.59
N TRP A 59 2.73 2.72 -0.60
CA TRP A 59 3.75 3.77 -0.70
C TRP A 59 4.77 3.46 -1.78
N THR A 60 5.27 2.22 -1.84
CA THR A 60 6.25 1.80 -2.86
C THR A 60 5.63 1.84 -4.25
N MET A 61 4.38 1.42 -4.41
CA MET A 61 3.63 1.58 -5.67
C MET A 61 3.64 3.04 -6.11
N HIS A 62 3.26 3.97 -5.22
CA HIS A 62 3.18 5.39 -5.54
C HIS A 62 4.53 5.94 -6.01
N PHE A 63 5.61 5.71 -5.24
CA PHE A 63 6.91 6.28 -5.58
C PHE A 63 7.60 5.59 -6.75
N VAL A 64 7.39 4.29 -6.97
CA VAL A 64 7.86 3.60 -8.18
C VAL A 64 7.17 4.15 -9.42
N ALA A 65 5.88 4.50 -9.35
CA ALA A 65 5.20 5.20 -10.45
C ALA A 65 5.79 6.61 -10.65
N MET A 66 6.07 7.34 -9.56
CA MET A 66 6.69 8.67 -9.62
C MET A 66 8.12 8.66 -10.20
N LEU A 67 8.86 7.55 -10.14
CA LEU A 67 10.14 7.42 -10.86
C LEU A 67 9.96 7.49 -12.39
N GLY A 68 8.78 7.10 -12.89
CA GLY A 68 8.40 7.23 -14.29
C GLY A 68 7.84 8.61 -14.65
N PHE A 69 7.51 9.44 -13.66
CA PHE A 69 6.96 10.77 -13.85
C PHE A 69 8.06 11.81 -14.12
N ARG A 70 7.94 12.52 -15.24
CA ARG A 70 8.84 13.63 -15.61
C ARG A 70 8.03 14.85 -16.03
N VAL A 71 8.58 16.02 -15.73
CA VAL A 71 8.08 17.31 -16.22
C VAL A 71 9.13 17.89 -17.15
N GLY A 72 8.79 18.11 -18.41
CA GLY A 72 9.70 18.76 -19.36
C GLY A 72 10.09 20.17 -18.89
N GLY A 73 11.39 20.47 -18.91
CA GLY A 73 11.92 21.81 -18.59
C GLY A 73 12.31 22.04 -17.12
N THR A 74 12.21 21.03 -16.25
CA THR A 74 12.73 21.10 -14.87
C THR A 74 13.15 19.72 -14.37
N ASP A 75 14.14 19.68 -13.48
CA ASP A 75 14.41 18.50 -12.68
C ASP A 75 13.36 18.33 -11.58
N ILE A 76 13.20 17.08 -11.12
CA ILE A 76 12.36 16.73 -9.99
C ILE A 76 13.26 16.31 -8.83
N ARG A 77 13.11 17.00 -7.70
CA ARG A 77 13.70 16.63 -6.41
C ARG A 77 12.60 16.35 -5.38
N TYR A 78 13.01 15.73 -4.27
CA TYR A 78 12.11 15.30 -3.22
C TYR A 78 12.53 15.89 -1.88
N ASP A 79 11.56 16.47 -1.19
CA ASP A 79 11.64 16.82 0.21
C ASP A 79 11.64 15.55 1.06
N VAL A 80 12.78 15.23 1.66
CA VAL A 80 13.00 13.99 2.42
C VAL A 80 12.03 13.88 3.61
N PRO A 81 11.90 14.91 4.49
CA PRO A 81 10.92 14.88 5.57
C PRO A 81 9.48 14.59 5.13
N LEU A 82 8.98 15.30 4.11
CA LEU A 82 7.60 15.09 3.63
C LEU A 82 7.41 13.70 3.01
N THR A 83 8.43 13.19 2.32
CA THR A 83 8.41 11.85 1.74
C THR A 83 8.35 10.76 2.82
N LEU A 84 9.08 10.92 3.93
CA LEU A 84 9.01 10.00 5.07
C LEU A 84 7.69 10.17 5.85
N ALA A 85 7.19 11.39 5.97
CA ALA A 85 5.90 11.66 6.58
C ALA A 85 4.75 10.98 5.81
N SER A 86 4.80 10.95 4.47
CA SER A 86 3.80 10.25 3.66
C SER A 86 3.82 8.73 3.91
N LEU A 87 4.99 8.13 4.06
CA LEU A 87 5.13 6.71 4.45
C LEU A 87 4.51 6.45 5.82
N LEU A 88 4.81 7.32 6.80
CA LEU A 88 4.29 7.18 8.16
C LEU A 88 2.77 7.31 8.21
N VAL A 89 2.20 8.28 7.47
CA VAL A 89 0.74 8.47 7.34
C VAL A 89 0.10 7.20 6.77
N ALA A 90 0.65 6.63 5.69
CA ALA A 90 0.14 5.37 5.16
C ALA A 90 0.17 4.24 6.20
N MET A 91 1.29 4.06 6.90
CA MET A 91 1.40 3.01 7.92
C MET A 91 0.40 3.17 9.06
N VAL A 92 0.28 4.38 9.61
CA VAL A 92 -0.60 4.65 10.77
C VAL A 92 -2.06 4.50 10.40
N VAL A 93 -2.47 5.07 9.25
CA VAL A 93 -3.89 5.10 8.89
C VAL A 93 -4.36 3.72 8.39
N VAL A 94 -3.53 3.00 7.64
CA VAL A 94 -3.83 1.61 7.28
C VAL A 94 -3.89 0.73 8.53
N CYS A 95 -2.97 0.92 9.48
CA CYS A 95 -2.99 0.21 10.77
C CYS A 95 -4.31 0.42 11.51
N ALA A 96 -4.77 1.67 11.64
CA ALA A 96 -6.07 1.99 12.25
C ALA A 96 -7.22 1.25 11.54
N GLY A 97 -7.22 1.20 10.20
CA GLY A 97 -8.23 0.50 9.42
C GLY A 97 -8.26 -1.02 9.64
N VAL A 98 -7.11 -1.69 9.56
CA VAL A 98 -7.05 -3.14 9.77
C VAL A 98 -7.33 -3.52 11.23
N PHE A 99 -6.94 -2.70 12.21
CA PHE A 99 -7.30 -2.91 13.61
C PHE A 99 -8.79 -2.70 13.89
N ALA A 100 -9.42 -1.70 13.26
CA ALA A 100 -10.86 -1.49 13.34
C ALA A 100 -11.63 -2.72 12.86
N VAL A 101 -11.15 -3.39 11.80
CA VAL A 101 -11.76 -4.64 11.30
C VAL A 101 -11.39 -5.86 12.15
N GLY A 102 -10.16 -5.95 12.65
CA GLY A 102 -9.67 -7.08 13.44
C GLY A 102 -10.27 -7.18 14.86
N TYR A 103 -10.73 -6.05 15.42
CA TYR A 103 -11.32 -5.97 16.76
C TYR A 103 -12.76 -5.43 16.78
N GLY A 104 -13.28 -4.91 15.67
CA GLY A 104 -14.63 -4.35 15.61
C GLY A 104 -15.72 -5.42 15.70
N GLY A 105 -16.58 -5.33 16.72
CA GLY A 105 -17.72 -6.25 16.90
C GLY A 105 -18.84 -6.08 15.86
N GLY A 106 -18.98 -4.89 15.24
CA GLY A 106 -19.98 -4.61 14.22
C GLY A 106 -19.40 -4.66 12.80
N ARG A 107 -19.63 -5.76 12.08
CA ARG A 107 -18.95 -6.05 10.80
C ARG A 107 -19.14 -4.95 9.74
N THR A 108 -20.35 -4.42 9.59
CA THR A 108 -20.63 -3.34 8.61
C THR A 108 -20.06 -2.00 9.05
N ARG A 109 -20.21 -1.62 10.32
CA ARG A 109 -19.70 -0.35 10.84
C ARG A 109 -18.17 -0.30 10.80
N ALA A 110 -17.51 -1.41 11.16
CA ALA A 110 -16.06 -1.55 11.08
C ALA A 110 -15.55 -1.44 9.63
N LEU A 111 -16.28 -2.01 8.67
CA LEU A 111 -15.96 -1.88 7.24
C LEU A 111 -16.09 -0.44 6.74
N LEU A 112 -17.19 0.24 7.05
CA LEU A 112 -17.40 1.62 6.58
C LEU A 112 -16.40 2.59 7.21
N LEU A 113 -16.21 2.54 8.52
CA LEU A 113 -15.25 3.41 9.21
C LEU A 113 -13.80 3.07 8.86
N GLY A 114 -13.47 1.77 8.81
CA GLY A 114 -12.15 1.30 8.43
C GLY A 114 -11.81 1.65 6.98
N GLY A 115 -12.76 1.47 6.07
CA GLY A 115 -12.62 1.77 4.64
C GLY A 115 -12.49 3.28 4.39
N LEU A 116 -13.31 4.10 5.03
CA LEU A 116 -13.21 5.56 4.98
C LEU A 116 -11.85 6.03 5.52
N THR A 117 -11.48 5.59 6.72
CA THR A 117 -10.22 5.99 7.37
C THR A 117 -9.03 5.58 6.51
N THR A 118 -8.96 4.30 6.11
CA THR A 118 -7.88 3.77 5.28
C THR A 118 -7.81 4.49 3.93
N GLY A 119 -8.95 4.69 3.26
CA GLY A 119 -9.00 5.38 1.96
C GLY A 119 -8.52 6.82 2.03
N ILE A 120 -8.97 7.58 3.05
CA ILE A 120 -8.48 8.93 3.31
C ILE A 120 -6.98 8.91 3.59
N GLY A 121 -6.47 7.93 4.35
CA GLY A 121 -5.04 7.77 4.59
C GLY A 121 -4.23 7.51 3.33
N VAL A 122 -4.72 6.65 2.44
CA VAL A 122 -4.07 6.33 1.16
C VAL A 122 -4.06 7.54 0.23
N ALA A 123 -5.18 8.28 0.15
CA ALA A 123 -5.23 9.54 -0.58
C ALA A 123 -4.30 10.60 0.03
N SER A 124 -4.29 10.72 1.37
CA SER A 124 -3.41 11.65 2.08
C SER A 124 -1.95 11.34 1.84
N MET A 125 -1.55 10.06 1.86
CA MET A 125 -0.19 9.65 1.52
C MET A 125 0.16 10.06 0.08
N HIS A 126 -0.74 9.81 -0.88
CA HIS A 126 -0.51 10.19 -2.27
C HIS A 126 -0.30 11.70 -2.43
N TYR A 127 -1.18 12.52 -1.87
CA TYR A 127 -1.08 13.98 -2.00
C TYR A 127 0.05 14.57 -1.16
N LEU A 128 0.41 13.97 -0.02
CA LEU A 128 1.59 14.35 0.74
C LEU A 128 2.89 13.97 0.02
N GLY A 129 2.90 12.84 -0.69
CA GLY A 129 3.98 12.45 -1.60
C GLY A 129 4.14 13.44 -2.75
N MET A 130 3.04 13.91 -3.33
CA MET A 130 3.06 14.98 -4.33
C MET A 130 3.52 16.32 -3.75
N ALA A 131 3.12 16.66 -2.53
CA ALA A 131 3.59 17.87 -1.85
C ALA A 131 5.10 17.84 -1.54
N ALA A 132 5.71 16.65 -1.50
CA ALA A 132 7.14 16.50 -1.35
C ALA A 132 7.92 16.79 -2.64
N VAL A 133 7.25 16.88 -3.80
CA VAL A 133 7.89 17.17 -5.09
C VAL A 133 8.37 18.63 -5.12
N ARG A 134 9.67 18.80 -5.41
CA ARG A 134 10.31 20.09 -5.63
C ARG A 134 10.70 20.19 -7.10
N LEU A 135 10.23 21.25 -7.75
CA LEU A 135 10.50 21.58 -9.15
C LEU A 135 10.51 23.09 -9.32
N HIS A 136 11.07 23.59 -10.44
CA HIS A 136 11.06 25.01 -10.75
C HIS A 136 9.72 25.42 -11.36
N GLY A 137 8.77 25.83 -10.50
CA GLY A 137 7.42 26.19 -10.90
C GLY A 137 6.37 25.79 -9.88
N ASP A 138 5.10 25.88 -10.31
CA ASP A 138 3.94 25.63 -9.46
C ASP A 138 3.17 24.39 -9.91
N VAL A 139 2.73 23.60 -8.92
CA VAL A 139 1.85 22.44 -9.10
C VAL A 139 0.43 22.84 -8.71
N SER A 140 -0.52 22.67 -9.63
CA SER A 140 -1.94 22.94 -9.42
C SER A 140 -2.77 21.67 -9.63
N TYR A 141 -3.93 21.60 -9.00
CA TYR A 141 -4.81 20.44 -9.03
C TYR A 141 -6.21 20.82 -9.51
N ASP A 142 -6.82 19.94 -10.28
CA ASP A 142 -8.25 19.99 -10.63
C ASP A 142 -9.11 19.36 -9.51
N PRO A 143 -9.87 20.15 -8.73
CA PRO A 143 -10.62 19.66 -7.57
C PRO A 143 -11.56 18.47 -7.84
N PRO A 144 -12.36 18.40 -8.92
CA PRO A 144 -13.22 17.24 -9.19
C PRO A 144 -12.43 15.95 -9.42
N ARG A 145 -11.27 16.01 -10.10
CA ARG A 145 -10.42 14.82 -10.30
C ARG A 145 -9.74 14.38 -9.01
N VAL A 146 -9.38 15.32 -8.15
CA VAL A 146 -8.93 15.01 -6.77
C VAL A 146 -10.04 14.32 -5.98
N GLY A 147 -11.27 14.85 -6.03
CA GLY A 147 -12.42 14.21 -5.39
C GLY A 147 -12.66 12.77 -5.89
N LEU A 148 -12.53 12.56 -7.20
CA LEU A 148 -12.66 11.23 -7.81
C LEU A 148 -11.55 10.28 -7.35
N SER A 149 -10.30 10.71 -7.28
CA SER A 149 -9.20 9.87 -6.78
C SER A 149 -9.44 9.45 -5.33
N VAL A 150 -9.88 10.38 -4.47
CA VAL A 150 -10.21 10.11 -3.07
C VAL A 150 -11.36 9.12 -2.96
N LEU A 151 -12.39 9.25 -3.79
CA LEU A 151 -13.51 8.30 -3.84
C LEU A 151 -13.04 6.89 -4.23
N ILE A 152 -12.17 6.79 -5.25
CA ILE A 152 -11.55 5.51 -5.64
C ILE A 152 -10.74 4.93 -4.48
N ALA A 153 -9.98 5.77 -3.75
CA ALA A 153 -9.20 5.32 -2.58
C ALA A 153 -10.10 4.69 -1.51
N VAL A 154 -11.21 5.36 -1.16
CA VAL A 154 -12.17 4.88 -0.15
C VAL A 154 -12.88 3.61 -0.62
N ALA A 155 -13.30 3.55 -1.88
CA ALA A 155 -13.92 2.36 -2.45
C ALA A 155 -12.96 1.17 -2.45
N ALA A 156 -11.71 1.37 -2.91
CA ALA A 156 -10.66 0.35 -2.93
C ALA A 156 -10.34 -0.16 -1.53
N ALA A 157 -10.17 0.74 -0.56
CA ALA A 157 -9.91 0.38 0.83
C ALA A 157 -11.08 -0.38 1.47
N THR A 158 -12.32 0.03 1.20
CA THR A 158 -13.51 -0.67 1.69
C THR A 158 -13.61 -2.07 1.08
N ALA A 159 -13.39 -2.21 -0.23
CA ALA A 159 -13.38 -3.50 -0.93
C ALA A 159 -12.27 -4.42 -0.41
N ALA A 160 -11.09 -3.88 -0.11
CA ALA A 160 -9.98 -4.61 0.48
C ALA A 160 -10.32 -5.22 1.84
N LEU A 161 -10.86 -4.40 2.74
CA LEU A 161 -11.28 -4.84 4.07
C LEU A 161 -12.45 -5.83 3.97
N TRP A 162 -13.38 -5.62 3.04
CA TRP A 162 -14.48 -6.55 2.79
C TRP A 162 -13.96 -7.92 2.31
N ALA A 163 -12.99 -7.93 1.39
CA ALA A 163 -12.34 -9.14 0.91
C ALA A 163 -11.62 -9.87 2.05
N ALA A 164 -11.00 -9.15 2.99
CA ALA A 164 -10.37 -9.75 4.16
C ALA A 164 -11.33 -10.49 5.09
N LEU A 165 -12.60 -10.08 5.11
CA LEU A 165 -13.64 -10.71 5.93
C LEU A 165 -14.34 -11.88 5.24
N HIS A 166 -14.41 -11.88 3.91
CA HIS A 166 -15.23 -12.83 3.14
C HIS A 166 -14.40 -13.87 2.36
N THR A 167 -13.11 -13.61 2.15
CA THR A 167 -12.26 -14.46 1.33
C THR A 167 -11.44 -15.42 2.19
N ARG A 168 -11.55 -16.73 1.92
CA ARG A 168 -10.76 -17.78 2.61
C ARG A 168 -9.90 -18.65 1.70
N SER A 169 -10.17 -18.63 0.39
CA SER A 169 -9.40 -19.42 -0.59
C SER A 169 -8.12 -18.67 -1.02
N PRO A 170 -6.95 -19.34 -1.11
CA PRO A 170 -5.72 -18.73 -1.61
C PRO A 170 -5.85 -18.12 -3.00
N LEU A 171 -6.62 -18.75 -3.89
CA LEU A 171 -6.89 -18.23 -5.24
C LEU A 171 -7.71 -16.95 -5.18
N ALA A 172 -8.75 -16.92 -4.35
CA ALA A 172 -9.58 -15.74 -4.20
C ALA A 172 -8.81 -14.57 -3.55
N VAL A 173 -7.87 -14.86 -2.63
CA VAL A 173 -6.93 -13.87 -2.08
C VAL A 173 -6.02 -13.31 -3.18
N ALA A 174 -5.50 -14.17 -4.07
CA ALA A 174 -4.68 -13.74 -5.19
C ALA A 174 -5.47 -12.84 -6.15
N LEU A 175 -6.67 -13.24 -6.57
CA LEU A 175 -7.53 -12.43 -7.44
C LEU A 175 -7.93 -11.10 -6.79
N ALA A 176 -8.31 -11.11 -5.50
CA ALA A 176 -8.61 -9.90 -4.76
C ALA A 176 -7.40 -8.95 -4.69
N SER A 177 -6.19 -9.48 -4.51
CA SER A 177 -4.98 -8.66 -4.46
C SER A 177 -4.64 -7.98 -5.79
N LEU A 178 -4.91 -8.64 -6.92
CA LEU A 178 -4.75 -8.06 -8.26
C LEU A 178 -5.76 -6.92 -8.49
N ILE A 179 -7.03 -7.16 -8.15
CA ILE A 179 -8.09 -6.15 -8.25
C ILE A 179 -7.78 -4.95 -7.36
N MET A 180 -7.34 -5.19 -6.13
CA MET A 180 -6.92 -4.13 -5.21
C MET A 180 -5.72 -3.36 -5.77
N GLY A 181 -4.71 -4.04 -6.31
CA GLY A 181 -3.59 -3.40 -6.97
C GLY A 181 -4.04 -2.47 -8.08
N ALA A 182 -4.99 -2.92 -8.91
CA ALA A 182 -5.53 -2.14 -10.02
C ALA A 182 -6.29 -0.91 -9.51
N ALA A 183 -7.08 -1.08 -8.45
CA ALA A 183 -7.84 0.00 -7.86
C ALA A 183 -6.94 1.10 -7.23
N VAL A 184 -5.90 0.70 -6.50
CA VAL A 184 -4.95 1.66 -5.89
C VAL A 184 -4.11 2.35 -6.97
N SER A 185 -3.64 1.61 -7.99
CA SER A 185 -2.97 2.22 -9.15
C SER A 185 -3.90 3.17 -9.90
N SER A 186 -5.18 2.83 -10.07
CA SER A 186 -6.18 3.70 -10.70
C SER A 186 -6.38 4.99 -9.91
N MET A 187 -6.42 4.91 -8.57
CA MET A 187 -6.45 6.11 -7.71
C MET A 187 -5.25 6.99 -7.97
N HIS A 188 -4.04 6.41 -7.97
CA HIS A 188 -2.81 7.16 -8.18
C HIS A 188 -2.80 7.88 -9.53
N TYR A 189 -3.08 7.18 -10.63
CA TYR A 189 -3.09 7.81 -11.95
C TYR A 189 -4.24 8.82 -12.11
N THR A 190 -5.41 8.58 -11.51
CA THR A 190 -6.49 9.59 -11.45
C THR A 190 -6.02 10.86 -10.73
N GLY A 191 -5.30 10.71 -9.62
CA GLY A 191 -4.66 11.81 -8.91
C GLY A 191 -3.62 12.55 -9.77
N MET A 192 -2.80 11.81 -10.52
CA MET A 192 -1.82 12.39 -11.44
C MET A 192 -2.47 13.12 -12.63
N PHE A 193 -3.59 12.62 -13.16
CA PHE A 193 -4.37 13.31 -14.19
C PHE A 193 -5.04 14.60 -13.69
N ALA A 194 -5.12 14.81 -12.37
CA ALA A 194 -5.56 16.06 -11.78
C ALA A 194 -4.44 17.13 -11.78
N VAL A 195 -3.19 16.74 -11.99
CA VAL A 195 -2.02 17.62 -11.83
C VAL A 195 -1.76 18.44 -13.08
N SER A 196 -1.52 19.74 -12.90
CA SER A 196 -1.01 20.64 -13.93
C SER A 196 0.21 21.39 -13.41
N VAL A 197 1.31 21.36 -14.18
CA VAL A 197 2.58 21.99 -13.79
C VAL A 197 2.89 23.19 -14.69
N ARG A 198 3.08 24.35 -14.06
CA ARG A 198 3.58 25.56 -14.71
C ARG A 198 5.05 25.72 -14.37
N VAL A 199 5.92 25.38 -15.33
CA VAL A 199 7.37 25.51 -15.18
C VAL A 199 7.78 26.98 -15.30
N THR A 200 8.61 27.43 -14.37
CA THR A 200 9.26 28.75 -14.37
C THR A 200 10.76 28.54 -14.43
N PRO A 201 11.43 28.82 -15.56
CA PRO A 201 12.87 28.58 -15.69
C PRO A 201 13.68 29.28 -14.60
N SER A 202 14.59 28.55 -13.97
CA SER A 202 15.52 29.08 -12.97
C SER A 202 16.87 28.35 -13.10
N GLY A 203 17.96 29.09 -12.86
CA GLY A 203 19.32 28.54 -12.77
C GLY A 203 19.72 28.16 -11.35
N GLU A 204 18.86 28.38 -10.36
CA GLU A 204 19.14 28.01 -8.97
C GLU A 204 19.08 26.49 -8.76
N ALA A 205 19.83 26.01 -7.77
CA ALA A 205 19.78 24.60 -7.41
C ALA A 205 18.51 24.31 -6.61
N LEU A 206 17.68 23.35 -7.07
CA LEU A 206 16.54 22.87 -6.30
C LEU A 206 17.01 22.23 -4.98
N PRO A 207 16.39 22.55 -3.83
CA PRO A 207 16.65 21.83 -2.59
C PRO A 207 16.05 20.41 -2.65
N GLY A 208 16.52 19.54 -1.75
CA GLY A 208 16.05 18.16 -1.62
C GLY A 208 16.92 17.14 -2.35
N ALA A 209 16.50 15.88 -2.31
CA ALA A 209 17.24 14.75 -2.85
C ALA A 209 16.72 14.38 -4.25
N THR A 210 17.61 13.85 -5.10
CA THR A 210 17.17 13.26 -6.37
C THR A 210 16.47 11.91 -6.14
N ALA A 211 15.65 11.50 -7.10
CA ALA A 211 15.01 10.17 -7.10
C ALA A 211 16.03 9.04 -6.90
N MET A 212 17.18 9.09 -7.57
CA MET A 212 18.20 8.03 -7.50
C MET A 212 18.96 8.00 -6.17
N GLN A 213 19.14 9.15 -5.53
CA GLN A 213 19.84 9.24 -4.24
C GLN A 213 18.98 8.75 -3.07
N PHE A 214 17.66 8.90 -3.16
CA PHE A 214 16.78 8.68 -2.01
C PHE A 214 15.60 7.74 -2.31
N ILE A 215 14.78 8.07 -3.29
CA ILE A 215 13.55 7.31 -3.60
C ILE A 215 13.89 5.88 -4.04
N PHE A 216 14.85 5.71 -4.94
CA PHE A 216 15.21 4.41 -5.49
C PHE A 216 15.76 3.45 -4.39
N PRO A 217 16.77 3.82 -3.57
CA PRO A 217 17.22 2.97 -2.47
C PRO A 217 16.12 2.64 -1.46
N LEU A 218 15.27 3.63 -1.12
CA LEU A 218 14.15 3.42 -0.19
C LEU A 218 13.12 2.44 -0.76
N ALA A 219 12.75 2.58 -2.04
CA ALA A 219 11.85 1.66 -2.73
C ALA A 219 12.43 0.23 -2.82
N VAL A 220 13.72 0.08 -3.09
CA VAL A 220 14.41 -1.23 -3.08
C VAL A 220 14.40 -1.84 -1.67
N GLY A 221 14.66 -1.04 -0.64
CA GLY A 221 14.61 -1.49 0.76
C GLY A 221 13.23 -1.96 1.18
N LEU A 222 12.18 -1.19 0.88
CA LEU A 222 10.80 -1.56 1.17
C LEU A 222 10.32 -2.75 0.31
N GLY A 223 10.79 -2.85 -0.94
CA GLY A 223 10.54 -4.00 -1.80
C GLY A 223 11.17 -5.29 -1.26
N SER A 224 12.43 -5.20 -0.80
CA SER A 224 13.12 -6.31 -0.12
C SER A 224 12.38 -6.72 1.14
N TYR A 225 11.92 -5.75 1.95
CA TYR A 225 11.10 -6.01 3.14
C TYR A 225 9.80 -6.77 2.80
N LEU A 226 9.09 -6.35 1.75
CA LEU A 226 7.86 -7.03 1.30
C LEU A 226 8.15 -8.45 0.82
N PHE A 227 9.23 -8.66 0.08
CA PHE A 227 9.66 -9.97 -0.38
C PHE A 227 9.98 -10.91 0.79
N LEU A 228 10.77 -10.46 1.76
CA LEU A 228 11.12 -11.23 2.95
C LEU A 228 9.89 -11.54 3.82
N THR A 229 8.98 -10.56 3.98
CA THR A 229 7.72 -10.76 4.69
C THR A 229 6.84 -11.78 3.97
N SER A 230 6.82 -11.78 2.64
CA SER A 230 6.13 -12.78 1.83
C SER A 230 6.67 -14.19 2.03
N ALA A 231 8.00 -14.34 1.99
CA ALA A 231 8.65 -15.61 2.28
C ALA A 231 8.31 -16.09 3.70
N PHE A 232 8.40 -15.21 4.71
CA PHE A 232 8.02 -15.52 6.09
C PHE A 232 6.54 -15.95 6.22
N VAL A 233 5.62 -15.23 5.57
CA VAL A 233 4.18 -15.57 5.58
C VAL A 233 3.92 -16.91 4.87
N ALA A 234 4.63 -17.19 3.78
CA ALA A 234 4.51 -18.43 3.03
C ALA A 234 5.05 -19.64 3.81
N LEU A 235 6.14 -19.48 4.54
CA LEU A 235 6.79 -20.54 5.32
C LEU A 235 6.16 -20.74 6.71
N SER A 236 5.48 -19.73 7.24
CA SER A 236 4.84 -19.84 8.56
C SER A 236 3.66 -20.82 8.49
N PRO A 237 3.64 -21.86 9.35
CA PRO A 237 2.66 -22.92 9.24
C PRO A 237 1.25 -22.41 9.47
N THR A 238 0.30 -23.00 8.75
CA THR A 238 -1.11 -22.71 8.91
C THR A 238 -1.64 -23.36 10.18
N ALA A 239 -2.75 -22.82 10.74
CA ALA A 239 -3.40 -23.41 11.91
C ALA A 239 -3.72 -24.91 11.71
N ARG A 240 -4.07 -25.32 10.49
CA ARG A 240 -4.32 -26.73 10.14
C ARG A 240 -3.07 -27.61 10.25
N GLU A 241 -1.91 -27.08 9.89
CA GLU A 241 -0.64 -27.80 9.99
C GLU A 241 -0.13 -27.87 11.43
N HIS A 242 -0.40 -26.83 12.23
CA HIS A 242 -0.17 -26.87 13.67
C HIS A 242 -1.08 -27.91 14.35
N ASP A 243 -2.37 -27.95 14.01
CA ASP A 243 -3.31 -28.93 14.55
C ASP A 243 -2.96 -30.35 14.11
N ALA A 244 -2.56 -30.55 12.86
CA ALA A 244 -2.09 -31.84 12.34
C ALA A 244 -0.77 -32.28 13.01
N SER A 245 0.18 -31.36 13.21
CA SER A 245 1.44 -31.63 13.91
C SER A 245 1.21 -31.92 15.40
N ALA A 246 0.26 -31.23 16.03
CA ALA A 246 -0.12 -31.47 17.42
C ALA A 246 -0.85 -32.82 17.57
N ALA A 247 -1.72 -33.18 16.62
CA ALA A 247 -2.39 -34.47 16.57
C ALA A 247 -1.40 -35.63 16.34
N ALA A 248 -0.42 -35.45 15.44
CA ALA A 248 0.63 -36.44 15.19
C ALA A 248 1.61 -36.62 16.38
N ARG A 249 1.75 -35.59 17.24
CA ARG A 249 2.55 -35.67 18.47
C ARG A 249 1.78 -36.24 19.67
N ARG A 250 0.47 -36.50 19.54
CA ARG A 250 -0.27 -37.21 20.60
C ARG A 250 0.15 -38.68 20.60
N PRO A 251 0.62 -39.25 21.72
CA PRO A 251 1.00 -40.65 21.78
C PRO A 251 -0.19 -41.54 21.42
N VAL A 252 -0.01 -42.45 20.47
CA VAL A 252 -0.96 -43.54 20.23
C VAL A 252 -0.81 -44.53 21.39
N GLY A 253 -1.57 -44.34 22.47
CA GLY A 253 -1.47 -45.25 23.62
C GLY A 253 -2.15 -44.76 24.88
N SER A 254 -3.46 -44.94 24.96
CA SER A 254 -4.12 -45.40 26.19
C SER A 254 -5.49 -45.97 25.80
N THR A 255 -5.48 -47.08 25.04
CA THR A 255 -6.52 -48.09 25.17
C THR A 255 -6.07 -48.98 26.33
N ALA A 256 -6.39 -48.55 27.54
CA ALA A 256 -6.19 -49.33 28.76
C ALA A 256 -7.45 -50.16 29.03
N GLY A 257 -7.23 -51.44 29.36
CA GLY A 257 -8.18 -52.30 30.07
C GLY A 257 -8.95 -53.25 29.17
#